data_AF-A0A7C5R7Z7-F1
#
_entry.id   AF-A0A7C5R7Z7-F1
#
_cell.length_a   1.000
_cell.length_b   1.000
_cell.length_c   1.000
_cell.angle_alpha   90.00
_cell.angle_beta   90.00
_cell.angle_gamma   90.00
#
_symmetry.space_group_name_H-M   'P 1'
#
loop_
_entity.id
_entity.type
_entity.pdbx_description
1 polymer ?
#
loop_
_entity_poly.entity_id
_entity_poly.type
_entity_poly.pdbx_seq_one_letter_code
_entity_poly.pdbx_strand_id
1 'polypeptide(L)'
;MIARIIRGGGFAGCLNYVLRTRREDKGQYTPLTPGPKGGTVTCPNAPSAVIVIRTTYLGAYIGTVLDRGNVLTAVGYPTDKAAAWHLAAQAAAKGWDKVEASGSDEFLRWNYDFLLSRGIEVVAKDEHQANILATVKAARAAQGKDKWAKVVPPAPRKPLAPKIIGGNMAGQTTKELCREFAVGRRQRPGCRKPVWHSPLSLIAGEHLSQAQWQSLADKYMEKMGFGPNHEYVVVQHFDREYEHIHIIANRIGLNGQLWAGKWEAHRAHQITNELAREFGLKEVKIKPPDRKAPTMAELSKMERTGKAPDRVVLQRLIDTALAGHPTMASFLERLKTAGVIVRPNVASTGRMNGFSFAMQEGKIFFSGAKLGKKYRWKALKEEINYDQDRDSAILSTARDQAQTGADQTNQRSSGVSGDNCKNQIDGDRAKSKTEGRSNGCGKNIRTRA
;
A
#
# COMPACT_ATOMS: atom_id res chain seq x y z
N MET A 1 -5.58 8.37 -17.79
CA MET A 1 -6.25 8.54 -16.48
C MET A 1 -6.28 7.24 -15.67
N ILE A 2 -6.19 7.31 -14.33
CA ILE A 2 -6.20 6.15 -13.42
C ILE A 2 -7.22 6.39 -12.30
N ALA A 3 -8.12 5.43 -12.06
CA ALA A 3 -8.97 5.39 -10.86
C ALA A 3 -8.37 4.45 -9.79
N ARG A 4 -8.56 4.82 -8.53
CA ARG A 4 -8.49 3.86 -7.41
C ARG A 4 -9.79 3.91 -6.63
N ILE A 5 -10.01 2.89 -5.80
CA ILE A 5 -11.17 2.83 -4.91
C ILE A 5 -10.73 2.50 -3.49
N ILE A 6 -11.23 3.30 -2.56
CA ILE A 6 -10.98 3.17 -1.13
C ILE A 6 -12.33 2.83 -0.48
N ARG A 7 -12.41 1.62 0.11
CA ARG A 7 -13.60 1.16 0.84
C ARG A 7 -13.37 1.26 2.34
N GLY A 8 -14.30 1.92 3.01
CA GLY A 8 -14.33 2.00 4.48
C GLY A 8 -13.95 3.38 5.00
N GLY A 9 -14.07 3.55 6.31
CA GLY A 9 -14.02 4.86 6.97
C GLY A 9 -15.41 5.50 7.12
N GLY A 10 -15.53 6.42 8.07
CA GLY A 10 -16.70 7.29 8.18
C GLY A 10 -16.51 8.55 7.33
N PHE A 11 -17.62 9.23 6.98
CA PHE A 11 -17.58 10.46 6.17
C PHE A 11 -16.60 11.49 6.73
N ALA A 12 -16.58 11.69 8.05
CA ALA A 12 -15.64 12.60 8.71
C ALA A 12 -14.16 12.24 8.47
N GLY A 13 -13.82 10.95 8.49
CA GLY A 13 -12.44 10.51 8.24
C GLY A 13 -12.02 10.77 6.80
N CYS A 14 -12.89 10.43 5.84
CA CYS A 14 -12.64 10.66 4.41
C CYS A 14 -12.57 12.17 4.09
N LEU A 15 -13.52 12.96 4.60
CA LEU A 15 -13.57 14.41 4.37
C LEU A 15 -12.40 15.14 5.03
N ASN A 16 -12.02 14.79 6.26
CA ASN A 16 -10.79 15.34 6.87
C ASN A 16 -9.55 14.98 6.06
N TYR A 17 -9.51 13.79 5.45
CA TYR A 17 -8.40 13.40 4.59
C TYR A 17 -8.35 14.21 3.27
N VAL A 18 -9.50 14.52 2.65
CA VAL A 18 -9.53 15.22 1.36
C VAL A 18 -9.63 16.74 1.47
N LEU A 19 -10.16 17.32 2.54
CA LEU A 19 -10.30 18.78 2.67
C LEU A 19 -9.16 19.43 3.46
N ARG A 20 -8.25 18.64 4.02
CA ARG A 20 -7.01 19.19 4.60
C ARG A 20 -5.96 19.31 3.50
N THR A 21 -5.25 20.43 3.50
CA THR A 21 -3.92 20.46 2.90
C THR A 21 -3.14 19.29 3.47
N ARG A 22 -2.42 18.54 2.63
CA ARG A 22 -1.32 17.72 3.17
C ARG A 22 -0.39 18.70 3.86
N ARG A 23 -0.57 18.86 5.17
CA ARG A 23 0.28 19.67 6.03
C ARG A 23 1.73 19.39 5.66
N GLU A 24 2.48 20.46 5.40
CA GLU A 24 3.93 20.45 5.49
C GLU A 24 4.40 20.00 6.90
N ASP A 25 3.50 19.95 7.90
CA ASP A 25 3.70 19.43 9.26
C ASP A 25 3.87 17.90 9.39
N LYS A 26 4.38 17.21 8.37
CA LYS A 26 5.31 16.10 8.67
C LYS A 26 6.76 16.57 8.81
N GLY A 27 6.99 17.89 8.73
CA GLY A 27 8.29 18.53 8.84
C GLY A 27 8.38 19.74 9.78
N GLN A 28 7.32 20.07 10.53
CA GLN A 28 7.41 20.99 11.67
C GLN A 28 6.67 20.38 12.85
N TYR A 29 7.42 19.90 13.84
CA TYR A 29 6.92 19.59 15.16
C TYR A 29 7.09 20.88 15.98
N THR A 30 6.00 21.56 16.31
CA THR A 30 5.97 22.40 17.49
C THR A 30 6.02 21.46 18.71
N PRO A 31 6.92 21.67 19.70
CA PRO A 31 6.93 20.85 20.90
C PRO A 31 5.57 20.96 21.58
N LEU A 32 4.79 19.87 21.56
CA LEU A 32 3.64 19.76 22.46
C LEU A 32 4.21 19.61 23.87
N THR A 33 3.95 20.59 24.72
CA THR A 33 4.12 20.46 26.16
C THR A 33 3.36 19.20 26.62
N PRO A 34 3.96 18.32 27.45
CA PRO A 34 3.33 17.05 27.79
C PRO A 34 2.09 17.30 28.65
N GLY A 35 0.90 17.06 28.08
CA GLY A 35 -0.31 16.79 28.84
C GLY A 35 -0.26 15.36 29.41
N PRO A 36 -0.80 15.13 30.61
CA PRO A 36 -0.65 13.85 31.29
C PRO A 36 -1.55 12.81 30.61
N LYS A 37 -1.00 11.61 30.39
CA LYS A 37 -1.62 10.40 29.81
C LYS A 37 -1.34 10.18 28.33
N GLY A 38 -0.11 9.74 28.06
CA GLY A 38 0.32 9.11 26.82
C GLY A 38 1.80 8.76 26.91
N GLY A 39 2.11 7.52 27.33
CA GLY A 39 3.47 7.09 27.63
C GLY A 39 4.43 7.23 26.45
N THR A 40 5.49 8.01 26.66
CA THR A 40 6.68 8.11 25.82
C THR A 40 7.53 6.87 26.10
N VAL A 41 7.88 6.08 25.07
CA VAL A 41 8.96 5.11 25.19
C VAL A 41 10.25 5.84 24.85
N THR A 42 10.91 6.37 25.88
CA THR A 42 12.29 6.83 25.79
C THR A 42 13.22 5.63 26.04
N CYS A 43 14.02 5.26 25.04
CA CYS A 43 15.16 4.37 25.26
C CYS A 43 16.24 5.15 26.04
N PRO A 44 16.71 4.69 27.21
CA PRO A 44 17.51 5.52 28.12
C PRO A 44 18.93 5.89 27.65
N ASN A 45 19.38 5.53 26.44
CA ASN A 45 20.78 5.69 26.00
C ASN A 45 20.96 6.06 24.51
N ALA A 46 20.03 6.78 23.87
CA ALA A 46 20.22 7.22 22.47
C ALA A 46 20.69 8.69 22.39
N PRO A 47 21.84 9.00 21.77
CA PRO A 47 22.25 10.37 21.51
C PRO A 47 21.41 10.97 20.37
N SER A 48 20.85 12.17 20.62
CA SER A 48 20.20 13.10 19.68
C SER A 48 18.98 12.57 18.90
N ALA A 49 17.91 13.38 18.85
CA ALA A 49 16.62 13.04 18.25
C ALA A 49 16.74 12.47 16.81
N VAL A 50 16.36 11.20 16.64
CA VAL A 50 16.30 10.55 15.32
C VAL A 50 14.94 10.85 14.68
N ILE A 51 14.89 11.63 13.59
CA ILE A 51 13.65 11.89 12.84
C ILE A 51 13.54 10.89 11.69
N VAL A 52 12.44 10.13 11.66
CA VAL A 52 12.16 9.15 10.60
C VAL A 52 11.31 9.79 9.50
N ILE A 53 11.91 10.09 8.34
CA ILE A 53 11.22 10.65 7.17
C ILE A 53 10.92 9.51 6.18
N ARG A 54 9.64 9.36 5.83
CA ARG A 54 9.19 8.36 4.84
C ARG A 54 9.18 9.00 3.45
N THR A 55 9.90 8.42 2.50
CA THR A 55 9.96 8.94 1.13
C THR A 55 9.16 8.06 0.16
N THR A 56 8.34 8.68 -0.70
CA THR A 56 7.52 8.00 -1.70
C THR A 56 7.65 8.67 -3.06
N TYR A 57 7.90 7.89 -4.12
CA TYR A 57 7.87 8.35 -5.51
C TYR A 57 6.78 7.61 -6.27
N LEU A 58 5.91 8.33 -7.00
CA LEU A 58 4.73 7.77 -7.71
C LEU A 58 3.81 6.89 -6.82
N GLY A 59 3.80 7.15 -5.50
CA GLY A 59 3.05 6.36 -4.53
C GLY A 59 3.65 5.00 -4.20
N ALA A 60 4.85 4.69 -4.71
CA ALA A 60 5.69 3.60 -4.23
C ALA A 60 6.61 4.12 -3.11
N TYR A 61 6.75 3.33 -2.05
CA TYR A 61 7.74 3.60 -1.02
C TYR A 61 9.13 3.37 -1.61
N ILE A 62 9.99 4.39 -1.51
CA ILE A 62 11.34 4.35 -2.08
C ILE A 62 12.44 4.30 -1.02
N GLY A 63 12.12 4.64 0.23
CA GLY A 63 13.03 4.44 1.36
C GLY A 63 12.63 5.13 2.65
N THR A 64 13.32 4.74 3.73
CA THR A 64 13.27 5.41 5.03
C THR A 64 14.53 6.23 5.18
N VAL A 65 14.34 7.45 5.67
CA VAL A 65 15.39 8.41 5.95
C VAL A 65 15.44 8.59 7.47
N LEU A 66 16.59 8.31 8.07
CA LEU A 66 16.86 8.62 9.47
C LEU A 66 17.70 9.89 9.52
N ASP A 67 17.14 10.97 10.06
CA ASP A 67 17.83 12.23 10.27
C ASP A 67 18.37 12.24 11.71
N ARG A 68 19.71 12.29 11.84
CA ARG A 68 20.44 12.38 13.11
C ARG A 68 21.14 13.73 13.27
N GLY A 69 20.58 14.80 12.71
CA GLY A 69 21.03 16.17 12.91
C GLY A 69 22.26 16.60 12.09
N ASN A 70 23.10 15.66 11.62
CA ASN A 70 24.24 15.94 10.71
C ASN A 70 24.60 14.76 9.78
N VAL A 71 23.97 13.60 9.94
CA VAL A 71 24.21 12.42 9.10
C VAL A 71 22.85 11.79 8.82
N LEU A 72 22.52 11.71 7.53
CA LEU A 72 21.33 11.03 7.06
C LEU A 72 21.60 9.53 6.95
N THR A 73 20.70 8.61 7.31
CA THR A 73 20.77 7.23 6.82
C THR A 73 19.57 6.93 5.93
N ALA A 74 19.81 6.79 4.62
CA ALA A 74 18.79 6.38 3.66
C ALA A 74 18.80 4.85 3.47
N VAL A 75 17.64 4.17 3.58
CA VAL A 75 17.50 2.76 3.17
C VAL A 75 16.65 2.72 1.90
N GLY A 76 17.30 2.60 0.74
CA GLY A 76 16.65 2.57 -0.57
C GLY A 76 16.25 1.15 -1.01
N TYR A 77 15.02 0.98 -1.49
CA TYR A 77 14.57 -0.16 -2.29
C TYR A 77 13.77 0.39 -3.48
N PRO A 78 14.43 0.80 -4.58
CA PRO A 78 14.70 -0.08 -5.74
C PRO A 78 16.06 0.21 -6.43
N THR A 79 16.42 -0.55 -7.47
CA THR A 79 17.51 -0.30 -8.45
C THR A 79 17.28 0.97 -9.31
N ASP A 80 16.56 1.96 -8.79
CA ASP A 80 15.96 3.02 -9.59
C ASP A 80 16.66 4.36 -9.38
N LYS A 81 17.21 4.90 -10.48
CA LYS A 81 17.76 6.25 -10.59
C LYS A 81 16.80 7.33 -10.06
N ALA A 82 15.48 7.16 -10.23
CA ALA A 82 14.48 8.11 -9.76
C ALA A 82 14.40 8.18 -8.22
N ALA A 83 14.53 7.03 -7.53
CA ALA A 83 14.55 6.97 -6.08
C ALA A 83 15.80 7.66 -5.50
N ALA A 84 16.96 7.37 -6.10
CA ALA A 84 18.23 7.99 -5.76
C ALA A 84 18.20 9.52 -5.95
N TRP A 85 17.62 10.00 -7.05
CA TRP A 85 17.43 11.42 -7.32
C TRP A 85 16.51 12.08 -6.31
N HIS A 86 15.36 11.45 -6.02
CA HIS A 86 14.35 12.03 -5.13
C HIS A 86 14.89 12.20 -3.70
N LEU A 87 15.68 11.25 -3.23
CA LEU A 87 16.31 11.33 -1.91
C LEU A 87 17.35 12.46 -1.85
N ALA A 88 18.20 12.58 -2.87
CA ALA A 88 19.17 13.68 -2.95
C ALA A 88 18.49 15.06 -3.07
N ALA A 89 17.35 15.14 -3.78
CA ALA A 89 16.56 16.37 -3.88
C ALA A 89 15.96 16.79 -2.53
N GLN A 90 15.46 15.82 -1.74
CA GLN A 90 14.99 16.10 -0.38
C GLN A 90 16.11 16.56 0.54
N ALA A 91 17.30 15.96 0.42
CA ALA A 91 18.46 16.37 1.21
C ALA A 91 18.85 17.83 0.97
N ALA A 92 18.89 18.24 -0.30
CA ALA A 92 19.12 19.64 -0.64
C ALA A 92 18.01 20.56 -0.14
N ALA A 93 16.73 20.18 -0.28
CA ALA A 93 15.60 20.99 0.18
C ALA A 93 15.58 21.19 1.70
N LYS A 94 16.23 20.29 2.46
CA LYS A 94 16.37 20.36 3.91
C LYS A 94 17.65 21.05 4.37
N GLY A 95 18.55 21.41 3.45
CA GLY A 95 19.82 22.08 3.77
C GLY A 95 20.82 21.17 4.49
N TRP A 96 20.87 19.88 4.16
CA TRP A 96 21.82 18.96 4.79
C TRP A 96 23.19 18.99 4.12
N ASP A 97 24.23 18.99 4.94
CA ASP A 97 25.63 19.05 4.48
C ASP A 97 26.25 17.67 4.26
N LYS A 98 25.79 16.63 4.98
CA LYS A 98 26.33 15.26 4.96
C LYS A 98 25.22 14.19 4.93
N VAL A 99 25.39 13.18 4.08
CA VAL A 99 24.43 12.08 3.88
C VAL A 99 25.13 10.73 3.84
N GLU A 100 24.63 9.78 4.62
CA GLU A 100 24.99 8.36 4.59
C GLU A 100 23.83 7.57 3.92
N ALA A 101 24.14 6.59 3.08
CA ALA A 101 23.12 5.82 2.38
C ALA A 101 23.36 4.31 2.47
N SER A 102 22.29 3.55 2.36
CA SER A 102 22.25 2.09 2.28
C SER A 102 21.29 1.70 1.17
N GLY A 103 21.70 0.74 0.35
CA GLY A 103 20.88 0.22 -0.74
C GLY A 103 21.70 -0.70 -1.62
N SER A 104 21.15 -1.05 -2.79
CA SER A 104 21.91 -1.75 -3.84
C SER A 104 23.04 -0.89 -4.40
N ASP A 105 24.09 -1.53 -4.95
CA ASP A 105 25.21 -0.82 -5.59
C ASP A 105 24.76 0.18 -6.66
N GLU A 106 23.76 -0.18 -7.46
CA GLU A 106 23.20 0.70 -8.49
C GLU A 106 22.52 1.94 -7.88
N PHE A 107 21.76 1.74 -6.81
CA PHE A 107 21.16 2.84 -6.06
C PHE A 107 22.23 3.76 -5.46
N LEU A 108 23.27 3.19 -4.83
CA LEU A 108 24.34 3.96 -4.20
C LEU A 108 25.11 4.77 -5.24
N ARG A 109 25.43 4.20 -6.41
CA ARG A 109 26.08 4.91 -7.52
C ARG A 109 25.28 6.14 -7.95
N TRP A 110 23.98 5.98 -8.21
CA TRP A 110 23.13 7.10 -8.60
C TRP A 110 22.95 8.12 -7.47
N ASN A 111 22.76 7.65 -6.23
CA ASN A 111 22.49 8.53 -5.11
C ASN A 111 23.71 9.38 -4.76
N TYR A 112 24.91 8.78 -4.76
CA TYR A 112 26.16 9.50 -4.53
C TYR A 112 26.42 10.54 -5.61
N ASP A 113 26.19 10.19 -6.88
CA ASP A 113 26.32 11.15 -7.98
C ASP A 113 25.36 12.36 -7.83
N PHE A 114 24.11 12.10 -7.44
CA PHE A 114 23.13 13.16 -7.20
C PHE A 114 23.41 14.02 -5.96
N LEU A 115 23.96 13.45 -4.89
CA LEU A 115 24.35 14.20 -3.69
C LEU A 115 25.56 15.08 -3.99
N LEU A 116 26.60 14.52 -4.62
CA LEU A 116 27.82 15.26 -4.97
C LEU A 116 27.54 16.38 -5.98
N SER A 117 26.61 16.20 -6.92
CA SER A 117 26.18 17.28 -7.84
C SER A 117 25.47 18.44 -7.15
N ARG A 118 25.01 18.26 -5.91
CA ARG A 118 24.36 19.28 -5.08
C ARG A 118 25.29 19.85 -4.01
N GLY A 119 26.57 19.46 -4.01
CA GLY A 119 27.54 19.88 -2.99
C GLY A 119 27.37 19.21 -1.63
N ILE A 120 26.56 18.15 -1.56
CA ILE A 120 26.30 17.40 -0.32
C ILE A 120 27.38 16.33 -0.17
N GLU A 121 28.04 16.30 0.99
CA GLU A 121 29.07 15.31 1.31
C GLU A 121 28.45 13.93 1.53
N VAL A 122 29.09 12.89 0.98
CA VAL A 122 28.65 11.50 1.12
C VAL A 122 29.53 10.78 2.14
N VAL A 123 28.92 10.19 3.16
CA VAL A 123 29.57 9.36 4.17
C VAL A 123 29.39 7.88 3.80
N ALA A 124 30.48 7.19 3.52
CA ALA A 124 30.48 5.74 3.27
C ALA A 124 30.51 4.97 4.60
N LYS A 125 29.69 3.92 4.73
CA LYS A 125 29.58 3.13 5.97
C LYS A 125 30.66 2.06 6.12
N ASP A 126 31.13 1.54 5.00
CA ASP A 126 32.05 0.41 4.92
C ASP A 126 32.97 0.56 3.71
N GLU A 127 33.96 -0.32 3.63
CA GLU A 127 34.97 -0.32 2.57
C GLU A 127 34.36 -0.53 1.17
N HIS A 128 33.29 -1.32 1.07
CA HIS A 128 32.57 -1.55 -0.19
C HIS A 128 31.93 -0.26 -0.70
N GLN A 129 31.25 0.49 0.18
CA GLN A 129 30.69 1.79 -0.16
C GLN A 129 31.77 2.83 -0.47
N ALA A 130 32.91 2.79 0.22
CA ALA A 130 34.05 3.67 -0.06
C ALA A 130 34.58 3.45 -1.48
N ASN A 131 34.67 2.19 -1.94
CA ASN A 131 35.05 1.84 -3.30
C ASN A 131 34.04 2.36 -4.35
N ILE A 132 32.74 2.24 -4.07
CA ILE A 132 31.68 2.81 -4.92
C ILE A 132 31.81 4.34 -5.01
N LEU A 133 32.00 5.01 -3.86
CA LEU A 133 32.15 6.47 -3.79
C LEU A 133 33.40 6.95 -4.54
N ALA A 134 34.53 6.24 -4.41
CA ALA A 134 35.75 6.53 -5.14
C ALA A 134 35.53 6.43 -6.66
N THR A 135 34.83 5.39 -7.11
CA THR A 135 34.47 5.19 -8.52
C THR A 135 33.61 6.35 -9.05
N VAL A 136 32.60 6.77 -8.28
CA VAL A 136 31.73 7.91 -8.65
C VAL A 136 32.53 9.21 -8.70
N LYS A 137 33.40 9.49 -7.73
CA LYS A 137 34.27 10.68 -7.73
C LYS A 137 35.22 10.70 -8.92
N ALA A 138 35.85 9.57 -9.25
CA ALA A 138 36.73 9.45 -10.41
C ALA A 138 35.98 9.67 -11.73
N ALA A 139 34.79 9.07 -11.88
CA ALA A 139 33.93 9.28 -13.05
C ALA A 139 33.50 10.74 -13.21
N ARG A 140 33.23 11.45 -12.10
CA ARG A 140 32.91 12.88 -12.10
C ARG A 140 34.10 13.75 -12.46
N ALA A 141 35.29 13.41 -11.96
CA ALA A 141 36.52 14.12 -12.31
C ALA A 141 36.87 13.99 -13.80
N ALA A 142 36.59 12.83 -14.40
CA ALA A 142 36.85 12.56 -15.81
C ALA A 142 35.88 13.25 -16.81
N GLN A 143 34.69 13.70 -16.36
CA GLN A 143 33.60 14.10 -17.26
C GLN A 143 33.37 15.62 -17.43
N GLY A 144 34.19 16.49 -16.84
CA GLY A 144 34.10 17.95 -16.99
C GLY A 144 32.85 18.58 -16.34
N LYS A 145 32.93 19.85 -15.93
CA LYS A 145 31.89 20.53 -15.13
C LYS A 145 30.57 20.83 -15.90
N ASP A 146 30.57 20.75 -17.23
CA ASP A 146 29.49 21.29 -18.07
C ASP A 146 28.29 20.37 -18.28
N LYS A 147 28.44 19.05 -18.09
CA LYS A 147 27.30 18.11 -18.23
C LYS A 147 26.24 18.24 -17.12
N TRP A 148 26.53 19.05 -16.09
CA TRP A 148 25.77 19.11 -14.84
C TRP A 148 25.48 20.53 -14.36
N ALA A 149 25.45 21.52 -15.28
CA ALA A 149 24.99 22.87 -14.97
C ALA A 149 23.67 22.80 -14.19
N LYS A 150 23.72 23.33 -12.95
CA LYS A 150 22.71 23.26 -11.88
C LYS A 150 21.31 22.91 -12.38
N VAL A 151 20.89 21.65 -12.20
CA VAL A 151 19.47 21.33 -12.18
C VAL A 151 18.91 21.96 -10.90
N VAL A 152 18.58 23.25 -10.97
CA VAL A 152 17.87 23.96 -9.92
C VAL A 152 16.49 23.31 -9.83
N PRO A 153 16.14 22.69 -8.69
CA PRO A 153 14.79 22.15 -8.53
C PRO A 153 13.80 23.31 -8.67
N PRO A 154 12.62 23.10 -9.30
CA PRO A 154 11.54 24.06 -9.11
C PRO A 154 11.34 24.22 -7.61
N ALA A 155 11.28 25.47 -7.13
CA ALA A 155 11.06 25.77 -5.73
C ALA A 155 9.89 24.90 -5.21
N PRO A 156 9.95 24.36 -3.98
CA PRO A 156 8.86 23.59 -3.41
C PRO A 156 7.58 24.42 -3.59
N ARG A 157 6.66 23.92 -4.43
CA ARG A 157 5.38 24.59 -4.63
C ARG A 157 4.70 24.56 -3.26
N LYS A 158 4.42 25.73 -2.67
CA LYS A 158 3.54 25.81 -1.50
C LYS A 158 2.32 24.95 -1.81
N PRO A 159 2.00 23.91 -1.01
CA PRO A 159 0.90 23.02 -1.33
C PRO A 159 -0.37 23.87 -1.33
N LEU A 160 -0.92 24.08 -2.54
CA LEU A 160 -2.15 24.84 -2.68
C LEU A 160 -3.25 24.09 -1.92
N ALA A 161 -4.10 24.86 -1.23
CA ALA A 161 -5.23 24.30 -0.52
C ALA A 161 -6.10 23.46 -1.47
N PRO A 162 -6.59 22.29 -1.02
CA PRO A 162 -7.52 21.51 -1.80
C PRO A 162 -8.77 22.35 -2.06
N LYS A 163 -9.34 22.21 -3.25
CA LYS A 163 -10.52 22.97 -3.67
C LYS A 163 -11.68 22.03 -3.92
N ILE A 164 -12.85 22.33 -3.37
CA ILE A 164 -14.09 21.71 -3.82
C ILE A 164 -14.37 22.29 -5.21
N ILE A 165 -14.44 21.41 -6.20
CA ILE A 165 -14.61 21.82 -7.60
C ILE A 165 -15.93 21.33 -8.20
N GLY A 166 -16.69 20.48 -7.52
CA GLY A 166 -17.94 19.94 -8.03
C GLY A 166 -18.63 18.98 -7.06
N GLY A 167 -19.70 18.35 -7.52
CA GLY A 167 -20.60 17.56 -6.70
C GLY A 167 -22.01 18.14 -6.68
N ASN A 168 -22.91 17.45 -5.98
CA ASN A 168 -24.31 17.85 -5.81
C ASN A 168 -24.64 18.26 -4.36
N MET A 169 -23.62 18.66 -3.60
CA MET A 169 -23.71 19.07 -2.20
C MET A 169 -23.39 20.56 -2.06
N ALA A 170 -24.01 21.22 -1.09
CA ALA A 170 -23.86 22.67 -0.88
C ALA A 170 -22.69 23.00 0.06
N GLY A 171 -22.42 22.13 1.03
CA GLY A 171 -21.43 22.34 2.09
C GLY A 171 -20.02 22.58 1.56
N GLN A 172 -19.32 23.51 2.21
CA GLN A 172 -17.95 23.89 1.85
C GLN A 172 -16.94 23.44 2.90
N THR A 173 -17.42 23.06 4.09
CA THR A 173 -16.58 22.56 5.18
C THR A 173 -16.80 21.07 5.44
N THR A 174 -15.82 20.43 6.09
CA THR A 174 -15.97 19.03 6.53
C THR A 174 -17.22 18.83 7.39
N LYS A 175 -17.53 19.79 8.26
CA LYS A 175 -18.66 19.72 9.20
C LYS A 175 -20.00 19.81 8.46
N GLU A 176 -20.13 20.72 7.49
CA GLU A 176 -21.33 20.86 6.66
C GLU A 176 -21.56 19.63 5.80
N LEU A 177 -20.55 19.19 5.06
CA LEU A 177 -20.64 18.01 4.20
C LEU A 177 -20.96 16.74 5.00
N CYS A 178 -20.41 16.59 6.21
CA CYS A 178 -20.79 15.49 7.11
C CYS A 178 -22.26 15.54 7.53
N ARG A 179 -22.82 16.73 7.75
CA ARG A 179 -24.24 16.90 8.13
C ARG A 179 -25.15 16.55 6.96
N GLU A 180 -24.81 16.99 5.75
CA GLU A 180 -25.52 16.63 4.52
C GLU A 180 -25.48 15.12 4.30
N PHE A 181 -24.29 14.50 4.23
CA PHE A 181 -24.16 13.04 4.09
C PHE A 181 -24.89 12.24 5.16
N ALA A 182 -25.06 12.80 6.37
CA ALA A 182 -25.82 12.16 7.44
C ALA A 182 -27.31 12.01 7.10
N VAL A 183 -27.88 12.87 6.26
CA VAL A 183 -29.27 12.79 5.77
C VAL A 183 -29.48 11.48 5.01
N GLY A 184 -28.71 11.24 3.96
CA GLY A 184 -28.77 9.96 3.22
C GLY A 184 -28.41 8.77 4.10
N ARG A 185 -27.39 8.91 4.97
CA ARG A 185 -26.97 7.80 5.87
C ARG A 185 -28.10 7.33 6.79
N ARG A 186 -28.93 8.24 7.31
CA ARG A 186 -30.04 7.90 8.22
C ARG A 186 -31.10 7.03 7.57
N GLN A 187 -31.24 7.07 6.24
CA GLN A 187 -32.17 6.22 5.50
C GLN A 187 -31.84 4.72 5.60
N ARG A 188 -30.58 4.36 5.91
CA ARG A 188 -30.17 2.96 6.07
C ARG A 188 -29.12 2.78 7.18
N PRO A 189 -29.54 2.82 8.47
CA PRO A 189 -28.62 2.77 9.61
C PRO A 189 -27.72 1.52 9.64
N GLY A 190 -28.25 0.36 9.22
CA GLY A 190 -27.53 -0.91 9.18
C GLY A 190 -26.42 -1.03 8.13
N CYS A 191 -26.25 -0.04 7.24
CA CYS A 191 -25.15 -0.05 6.28
C CYS A 191 -23.81 0.22 6.97
N ARG A 192 -22.96 -0.81 7.06
CA ARG A 192 -21.64 -0.73 7.73
C ARG A 192 -20.62 0.15 6.99
N LYS A 193 -20.75 0.30 5.67
CA LYS A 193 -19.78 1.03 4.81
C LYS A 193 -20.53 1.96 3.85
N PRO A 194 -21.05 3.11 4.33
CA PRO A 194 -21.88 4.01 3.52
C PRO A 194 -21.05 4.90 2.59
N VAL A 195 -19.75 5.09 2.87
CA VAL A 195 -18.88 5.97 2.08
C VAL A 195 -18.27 5.20 0.93
N TRP A 196 -18.28 5.82 -0.25
CA TRP A 196 -17.45 5.42 -1.38
C TRP A 196 -16.47 6.55 -1.69
N HIS A 197 -15.20 6.21 -1.87
CA HIS A 197 -14.14 7.17 -2.16
C HIS A 197 -13.34 6.70 -3.37
N SER A 198 -13.34 7.48 -4.44
CA SER A 198 -12.55 7.22 -5.63
C SER A 198 -11.68 8.42 -6.02
N PRO A 199 -10.36 8.35 -5.80
CA PRO A 199 -9.45 9.30 -6.40
C PRO A 199 -9.23 8.97 -7.88
N LEU A 200 -9.24 10.02 -8.71
CA LEU A 200 -8.91 9.97 -10.14
C LEU A 200 -7.65 10.80 -10.38
N SER A 201 -6.73 10.28 -11.19
CA SER A 201 -5.46 10.95 -11.48
C SER A 201 -5.16 10.96 -12.97
N LEU A 202 -4.66 12.09 -13.47
CA LEU A 202 -4.12 12.18 -14.82
C LEU A 202 -2.69 11.63 -14.88
N ILE A 203 -2.20 11.39 -16.10
CA ILE A 203 -0.77 11.14 -16.31
C ILE A 203 -0.02 12.47 -16.15
N ALA A 204 1.23 12.43 -15.68
CA ALA A 204 2.04 13.63 -15.57
C ALA A 204 2.13 14.39 -16.93
N GLY A 205 1.92 15.70 -16.89
CA GLY A 205 1.88 16.58 -18.06
C GLY A 205 0.52 16.70 -18.75
N GLU A 206 -0.50 15.94 -18.32
CA GLU A 206 -1.88 16.15 -18.77
C GLU A 206 -2.61 17.13 -17.85
N HIS A 207 -3.52 17.90 -18.44
CA HIS A 207 -4.23 18.98 -17.77
C HIS A 207 -5.70 18.99 -18.21
N LEU A 208 -6.59 19.32 -17.27
CA LEU A 208 -8.00 19.61 -17.57
C LEU A 208 -8.39 20.95 -16.92
N SER A 209 -9.21 21.72 -17.62
CA SER A 209 -9.85 22.89 -17.03
C SER A 209 -10.80 22.49 -15.89
N GLN A 210 -11.16 23.43 -15.03
CA GLN A 210 -12.11 23.16 -13.94
C GLN A 210 -13.46 22.64 -14.47
N ALA A 211 -13.96 23.21 -15.56
CA ALA A 211 -15.20 22.78 -16.21
C ALA A 211 -15.09 21.36 -16.79
N GLN A 212 -13.94 21.01 -17.37
CA GLN A 212 -13.68 19.64 -17.84
C GLN A 212 -13.61 18.66 -16.66
N TRP A 213 -12.98 19.03 -15.55
CA TRP A 213 -12.94 18.19 -14.35
C TRP A 213 -14.33 17.93 -13.77
N GLN A 214 -15.19 18.94 -13.70
CA GLN A 214 -16.59 18.78 -13.28
C GLN A 214 -17.34 17.83 -14.21
N SER A 215 -17.32 18.10 -15.52
CA SER A 215 -17.99 17.27 -16.51
C SER A 215 -17.50 15.82 -16.49
N LEU A 216 -16.18 15.61 -16.32
CA LEU A 216 -15.59 14.29 -16.19
C LEU A 216 -16.07 13.57 -14.93
N ALA A 217 -16.11 14.25 -13.79
CA ALA A 217 -16.57 13.68 -12.53
C ALA A 217 -18.06 13.29 -12.58
N ASP A 218 -18.90 14.14 -13.18
CA ASP A 218 -20.34 13.88 -13.33
C ASP A 218 -20.58 12.64 -14.20
N LYS A 219 -19.95 12.58 -15.38
CA LYS A 219 -20.02 11.42 -16.28
C LYS A 219 -19.45 10.15 -15.64
N TYR A 220 -18.38 10.29 -14.85
CA TYR A 220 -17.81 9.18 -14.10
C TYR A 220 -18.80 8.63 -13.07
N MET A 221 -19.46 9.50 -12.30
CA MET A 221 -20.46 9.11 -11.31
C MET A 221 -21.68 8.41 -11.95
N GLU A 222 -22.18 8.96 -13.05
CA GLU A 222 -23.27 8.37 -13.83
C GLU A 222 -22.90 6.97 -14.34
N LYS A 223 -21.76 6.83 -15.02
CA LYS A 223 -21.29 5.54 -15.55
C LYS A 223 -20.98 4.51 -14.44
N MET A 224 -20.56 4.97 -13.25
CA MET A 224 -20.42 4.11 -12.06
C MET A 224 -21.77 3.63 -11.52
N GLY A 225 -22.88 4.20 -11.99
CA GLY A 225 -24.26 3.84 -11.66
C GLY A 225 -24.76 4.51 -10.39
N PHE A 226 -24.19 5.65 -10.00
CA PHE A 226 -24.78 6.48 -8.96
C PHE A 226 -25.97 7.24 -9.56
N GLY A 227 -27.13 7.16 -8.92
CA GLY A 227 -28.30 7.93 -9.29
C GLY A 227 -28.27 9.36 -8.73
N PRO A 228 -29.19 10.24 -9.16
CA PRO A 228 -29.22 11.66 -8.76
C PRO A 228 -29.44 11.86 -7.25
N ASN A 229 -30.05 10.88 -6.57
CA ASN A 229 -30.30 10.91 -5.13
C ASN A 229 -29.06 10.57 -4.29
N HIS A 230 -27.95 10.18 -4.92
CA HIS A 230 -26.70 9.90 -4.21
C HIS A 230 -25.87 11.18 -4.09
N GLU A 231 -25.68 11.64 -2.86
CA GLU A 231 -24.85 12.79 -2.55
C GLU A 231 -23.38 12.47 -2.87
N TYR A 232 -22.66 13.43 -3.44
CA TYR A 232 -21.21 13.35 -3.62
C TYR A 232 -20.57 14.73 -3.72
N VAL A 233 -19.26 14.76 -3.41
CA VAL A 233 -18.42 15.95 -3.52
C VAL A 233 -17.12 15.61 -4.24
N VAL A 234 -16.64 16.54 -5.07
CA VAL A 234 -15.41 16.42 -5.84
C VAL A 234 -14.40 17.45 -5.34
N VAL A 235 -13.24 16.97 -4.90
CA VAL A 235 -12.18 17.80 -4.33
C VAL A 235 -10.90 17.66 -5.14
N GLN A 236 -10.38 18.75 -5.69
CA GLN A 236 -9.11 18.79 -6.40
C GLN A 236 -7.95 19.02 -5.45
N HIS A 237 -6.88 18.24 -5.62
CA HIS A 237 -5.63 18.36 -4.87
C HIS A 237 -4.50 18.86 -5.79
N PHE A 238 -3.56 19.60 -5.21
CA PHE A 238 -2.43 20.22 -5.92
C PHE A 238 -1.08 19.83 -5.29
N ASP A 239 -1.06 18.76 -4.51
CA ASP A 239 0.10 18.29 -3.72
C ASP A 239 0.96 17.27 -4.47
N ARG A 240 0.77 17.11 -5.79
CA ARG A 240 1.50 16.18 -6.66
C ARG A 240 1.88 16.83 -7.98
N GLU A 241 2.83 16.21 -8.66
CA GLU A 241 3.29 16.62 -10.01
C GLU A 241 2.27 16.36 -11.12
N TYR A 242 1.18 15.66 -10.80
CA TYR A 242 0.08 15.36 -11.70
C TYR A 242 -1.25 15.79 -11.09
N GLU A 243 -2.18 16.21 -11.94
CA GLU A 243 -3.50 16.62 -11.49
C GLU A 243 -4.32 15.41 -11.02
N HIS A 244 -5.04 15.60 -9.91
CA HIS A 244 -5.93 14.59 -9.39
C HIS A 244 -7.06 15.18 -8.57
N ILE A 245 -8.17 14.45 -8.58
CA ILE A 245 -9.38 14.77 -7.82
C ILE A 245 -9.74 13.59 -6.92
N HIS A 246 -10.46 13.89 -5.85
CA HIS A 246 -11.02 12.94 -4.91
C HIS A 246 -12.55 13.06 -4.97
N ILE A 247 -13.22 11.97 -5.31
CA ILE A 247 -14.68 11.89 -5.29
C ILE A 247 -15.09 11.13 -4.03
N ILE A 248 -15.87 11.78 -3.17
CA ILE A 248 -16.49 11.17 -1.99
C ILE A 248 -17.99 11.10 -2.23
N ALA A 249 -18.57 9.91 -2.21
CA ALA A 249 -19.99 9.70 -2.46
C ALA A 249 -20.68 8.91 -1.34
N ASN A 250 -21.96 9.20 -1.15
CA ASN A 250 -22.86 8.43 -0.32
C ASN A 250 -23.38 7.24 -1.11
N ARG A 251 -23.12 6.03 -0.61
CA ARG A 251 -23.70 4.82 -1.19
C ARG A 251 -25.18 4.69 -0.90
N ILE A 252 -25.73 5.47 0.03
CA ILE A 252 -27.15 5.47 0.35
C ILE A 252 -27.73 6.75 -0.23
N GLY A 253 -28.66 6.63 -1.17
CA GLY A 253 -29.36 7.77 -1.72
C GLY A 253 -30.33 8.37 -0.69
N LEU A 254 -30.76 9.61 -0.93
CA LEU A 254 -31.76 10.29 -0.11
C LEU A 254 -33.11 9.53 -0.05
N ASN A 255 -33.36 8.66 -1.04
CA ASN A 255 -34.50 7.73 -1.11
C ASN A 255 -34.24 6.37 -0.41
N GLY A 256 -33.12 6.18 0.28
CA GLY A 256 -32.73 4.93 0.94
C GLY A 256 -32.13 3.86 0.02
N GLN A 257 -32.06 4.10 -1.29
CA GLN A 257 -31.46 3.17 -2.25
C GLN A 257 -29.98 2.97 -1.96
N LEU A 258 -29.52 1.72 -1.89
CA LEU A 258 -28.10 1.40 -1.68
C LEU A 258 -27.42 1.10 -3.01
N TRP A 259 -26.38 1.86 -3.33
CA TRP A 259 -25.43 1.52 -4.37
C TRP A 259 -24.53 0.35 -3.92
N ALA A 260 -24.71 -0.80 -4.57
CA ALA A 260 -24.09 -2.06 -4.14
C ALA A 260 -22.59 -2.17 -4.45
N GLY A 261 -22.07 -1.42 -5.43
CA GLY A 261 -20.64 -1.42 -5.78
C GLY A 261 -20.10 -2.77 -6.30
N LYS A 262 -20.92 -3.55 -7.02
CA LYS A 262 -20.47 -4.80 -7.64
C LYS A 262 -19.42 -4.50 -8.70
N TRP A 263 -18.26 -5.19 -8.62
CA TRP A 263 -17.14 -5.08 -9.56
C TRP A 263 -16.63 -3.65 -9.78
N GLU A 264 -16.80 -2.76 -8.80
CA GLU A 264 -16.51 -1.34 -8.92
C GLU A 264 -15.09 -1.03 -9.40
N ALA A 265 -14.06 -1.77 -8.98
CA ALA A 265 -12.68 -1.50 -9.40
C ALA A 265 -12.47 -1.81 -10.89
N HIS A 266 -13.08 -2.89 -11.36
CA HIS A 266 -13.06 -3.25 -12.78
C HIS A 266 -13.82 -2.23 -13.61
N ARG A 267 -15.04 -1.87 -13.17
CA ARG A 267 -15.87 -0.84 -13.82
C ARG A 267 -15.17 0.50 -13.88
N ALA A 268 -14.61 0.96 -12.76
CA ALA A 268 -13.87 2.21 -12.68
C ALA A 268 -12.73 2.25 -13.70
N HIS A 269 -11.95 1.18 -13.83
CA HIS A 269 -10.89 1.13 -14.84
C HIS A 269 -11.42 1.25 -16.28
N GLN A 270 -12.50 0.52 -16.61
CA GLN A 270 -13.12 0.58 -17.94
C GLN A 270 -13.62 1.99 -18.24
N ILE A 271 -14.38 2.56 -17.30
CA ILE A 271 -14.94 3.90 -17.40
C ILE A 271 -13.83 4.94 -17.51
N THR A 272 -12.74 4.82 -16.75
CA THR A 272 -11.63 5.79 -16.87
C THR A 272 -10.92 5.74 -18.22
N ASN A 273 -10.88 4.59 -18.89
CA ASN A 273 -10.32 4.50 -20.24
C ASN A 273 -11.30 5.07 -21.29
N GLU A 274 -12.60 4.83 -21.13
CA GLU A 274 -13.63 5.48 -21.96
C GLU A 274 -13.57 7.00 -21.84
N LEU A 275 -13.60 7.53 -20.62
CA LEU A 275 -13.52 8.97 -20.37
C LEU A 275 -12.17 9.55 -20.78
N ALA A 276 -11.08 8.78 -20.67
CA ALA A 276 -9.79 9.25 -21.19
C ALA A 276 -9.88 9.56 -22.69
N ARG A 277 -10.48 8.67 -23.49
CA ARG A 277 -10.69 8.93 -24.93
C ARG A 277 -11.57 10.14 -25.17
N GLU A 278 -12.68 10.25 -24.44
CA GLU A 278 -13.65 11.32 -24.61
C GLU A 278 -13.07 12.71 -24.31
N PHE A 279 -12.18 12.80 -23.33
CA PHE A 279 -11.53 14.06 -22.90
C PHE A 279 -10.14 14.27 -23.55
N GLY A 280 -9.75 13.46 -24.54
CA GLY A 280 -8.45 13.61 -25.23
C GLY A 280 -7.23 13.27 -24.36
N LEU A 281 -7.41 12.44 -23.33
CA LEU A 281 -6.37 11.98 -22.41
C LEU A 281 -5.83 10.61 -22.81
N LYS A 282 -4.63 10.29 -22.33
CA LYS A 282 -3.98 9.00 -22.52
C LYS A 282 -4.67 7.90 -21.71
N GLU A 283 -4.96 6.81 -22.39
CA GLU A 283 -5.41 5.57 -21.76
C GLU A 283 -4.30 4.90 -20.98
N VAL A 284 -4.65 4.28 -19.85
CA VAL A 284 -3.70 3.52 -19.04
C VAL A 284 -4.08 2.05 -19.06
N LYS A 285 -3.19 1.22 -19.63
CA LYS A 285 -3.27 -0.24 -19.50
C LYS A 285 -2.65 -0.65 -18.16
N ILE A 286 -3.49 -0.84 -17.14
CA ILE A 286 -3.04 -1.32 -15.83
C ILE A 286 -2.61 -2.79 -15.95
N LYS A 287 -1.31 -3.02 -16.08
CA LYS A 287 -0.72 -4.36 -16.01
C LYS A 287 -0.36 -4.67 -14.55
N PRO A 288 -0.56 -5.91 -14.07
CA PRO A 288 -0.04 -6.31 -12.77
C PRO A 288 1.48 -6.13 -12.76
N PRO A 289 2.06 -5.50 -11.72
CA PRO A 289 3.51 -5.33 -11.68
C PRO A 289 4.19 -6.68 -11.51
N ASP A 290 5.41 -6.80 -12.04
CA ASP A 290 6.21 -8.01 -11.92
C ASP A 290 6.49 -8.36 -10.46
N ARG A 291 6.78 -7.34 -9.64
CA ARG A 291 6.85 -7.41 -8.18
C ARG A 291 5.81 -6.49 -7.54
N LYS A 292 5.09 -6.95 -6.53
CA LYS A 292 4.20 -6.11 -5.74
C LYS A 292 4.98 -5.38 -4.66
N ALA A 293 4.82 -4.05 -4.61
CA ALA A 293 5.36 -3.23 -3.53
C ALA A 293 4.74 -3.63 -2.17
N PRO A 294 5.43 -3.37 -1.05
CA PRO A 294 4.87 -3.50 0.28
C PRO A 294 3.62 -2.63 0.48
N THR A 295 2.71 -3.10 1.32
CA THR A 295 1.54 -2.34 1.77
C THR A 295 1.94 -1.37 2.87
N MET A 296 1.13 -0.33 3.08
CA MET A 296 1.32 0.61 4.18
C MET A 296 1.38 -0.07 5.56
N ALA A 297 0.59 -1.13 5.77
CA ALA A 297 0.59 -1.87 7.03
C ALA A 297 1.91 -2.63 7.23
N GLU A 298 2.44 -3.26 6.18
CA GLU A 298 3.74 -3.93 6.22
C GLU A 298 4.88 -2.94 6.48
N LEU A 299 4.83 -1.75 5.88
CA LEU A 299 5.80 -0.69 6.12
C LEU A 299 5.72 -0.14 7.55
N SER A 300 4.52 0.09 8.08
CA SER A 300 4.35 0.51 9.48
C SER A 300 4.81 -0.56 10.47
N LYS A 301 4.62 -1.85 10.14
CA LYS A 301 5.18 -2.96 10.95
C LYS A 301 6.71 -2.89 10.95
N MET A 302 7.33 -2.74 9.77
CA MET A 302 8.78 -2.58 9.65
C MET A 302 9.29 -1.39 10.46
N GLU A 303 8.60 -0.25 10.42
CA GLU A 303 9.00 0.93 11.20
C GLU A 303 8.96 0.67 12.71
N ARG A 304 7.93 -0.03 13.21
CA ARG A 304 7.81 -0.37 14.63
C ARG A 304 8.80 -1.43 15.09
N THR A 305 9.15 -2.40 14.22
CA THR A 305 9.93 -3.58 14.63
C THR A 305 11.34 -3.61 14.06
N GLY A 306 11.72 -2.69 13.17
CA GLY A 306 12.98 -2.68 12.43
C GLY A 306 13.15 -3.81 11.39
N LYS A 307 12.21 -4.77 11.33
CA LYS A 307 12.28 -5.95 10.45
C LYS A 307 11.73 -5.64 9.06
N ALA A 308 12.50 -6.00 8.02
CA ALA A 308 12.05 -5.86 6.63
C ALA A 308 10.73 -6.62 6.38
N PRO A 309 9.84 -6.12 5.50
CA PRO A 309 8.60 -6.82 5.18
C PRO A 309 8.86 -8.20 4.57
N ASP A 310 8.23 -9.24 5.13
CA ASP A 310 8.35 -10.63 4.65
C ASP A 310 8.15 -10.75 3.13
N ARG A 311 7.24 -9.97 2.55
CA ARG A 311 7.02 -9.92 1.10
C ARG A 311 8.31 -9.63 0.31
N VAL A 312 9.07 -8.62 0.74
CA VAL A 312 10.29 -8.18 0.04
C VAL A 312 11.38 -9.22 0.20
N VAL A 313 11.51 -9.77 1.41
CA VAL A 313 12.47 -10.84 1.71
C VAL A 313 12.16 -12.07 0.85
N LEU A 314 10.91 -12.52 0.82
CA LEU A 314 10.47 -13.65 0.00
C LEU A 314 10.71 -13.42 -1.49
N GLN A 315 10.40 -12.23 -2.01
CA GLN A 315 10.69 -11.88 -3.42
C GLN A 315 12.17 -12.09 -3.76
N ARG A 316 13.08 -11.57 -2.92
CA ARG A 316 14.53 -11.71 -3.12
C ARG A 316 14.97 -13.17 -3.02
N LEU A 317 14.51 -13.90 -2.01
CA LEU A 317 14.90 -15.31 -1.80
C LEU A 317 14.42 -16.20 -2.95
N ILE A 318 13.21 -15.96 -3.46
CA ILE A 318 12.70 -16.69 -4.64
C ILE A 318 13.52 -16.34 -5.88
N ASP A 319 13.84 -15.07 -6.10
CA ASP A 319 14.69 -14.68 -7.23
C ASP A 319 16.09 -15.34 -7.17
N THR A 320 16.69 -15.42 -5.99
CA THR A 320 17.95 -16.15 -5.79
C THR A 320 17.78 -17.65 -6.05
N ALA A 321 16.69 -18.25 -5.56
CA ALA A 321 16.43 -19.68 -5.75
C ALA A 321 16.23 -20.05 -7.24
N LEU A 322 15.64 -19.14 -8.03
CA LEU A 322 15.41 -19.31 -9.47
C LEU A 322 16.65 -19.16 -10.35
N ALA A 323 17.77 -18.68 -9.81
CA ALA A 323 18.98 -18.45 -10.62
C ALA A 323 19.48 -19.75 -11.28
N GLY A 324 19.70 -19.70 -12.60
CA GLY A 324 20.26 -20.80 -13.39
C GLY A 324 19.26 -21.90 -13.77
N HIS A 325 17.97 -21.58 -13.91
CA HIS A 325 16.92 -22.53 -14.34
C HIS A 325 16.93 -23.88 -13.58
N PRO A 326 16.76 -23.85 -12.25
CA PRO A 326 16.87 -25.06 -11.42
C PRO A 326 15.80 -26.10 -11.74
N THR A 327 16.05 -27.36 -11.36
CA THR A 327 15.00 -28.37 -11.27
C THR A 327 14.03 -28.04 -10.13
N MET A 328 12.83 -28.62 -10.13
CA MET A 328 11.87 -28.42 -9.04
C MET A 328 12.45 -28.82 -7.68
N ALA A 329 13.19 -29.93 -7.60
CA ALA A 329 13.85 -30.38 -6.37
C ALA A 329 14.86 -29.34 -5.87
N SER A 330 15.77 -28.87 -6.74
CA SER A 330 16.77 -27.87 -6.37
C SER A 330 16.14 -26.53 -5.97
N PHE A 331 15.03 -26.14 -6.63
CA PHE A 331 14.31 -24.93 -6.28
C PHE A 331 13.71 -25.00 -4.87
N LEU A 332 13.04 -26.10 -4.52
CA LEU A 332 12.47 -26.31 -3.19
C LEU A 332 13.56 -26.40 -2.11
N GLU A 333 14.65 -27.11 -2.38
CA GLU A 333 15.78 -27.25 -1.47
C GLU A 333 16.41 -25.88 -1.17
N ARG A 334 16.72 -25.08 -2.19
CA ARG A 334 17.28 -23.72 -2.04
C ARG A 334 16.39 -22.83 -1.18
N LEU A 335 15.08 -22.89 -1.38
CA LEU A 335 14.12 -22.12 -0.58
C LEU A 335 14.08 -22.59 0.87
N LYS A 336 14.10 -23.90 1.10
CA LYS A 336 14.14 -24.49 2.44
C LYS A 336 15.40 -24.08 3.20
N THR A 337 16.58 -24.16 2.57
CA THR A 337 17.86 -23.72 3.14
C THR A 337 17.86 -22.22 3.45
N ALA A 338 17.17 -21.42 2.63
CA ALA A 338 16.99 -19.98 2.87
C ALA A 338 15.93 -19.65 3.95
N GLY A 339 15.37 -20.65 4.65
CA GLY A 339 14.38 -20.45 5.71
C GLY A 339 12.98 -20.14 5.21
N VAL A 340 12.65 -20.52 3.96
CA VAL A 340 11.32 -20.33 3.37
C VAL A 340 10.51 -21.63 3.42
N ILE A 341 9.32 -21.54 3.99
CA ILE A 341 8.31 -22.61 3.91
C ILE A 341 7.57 -22.44 2.58
N VAL A 342 7.62 -23.49 1.75
CA VAL A 342 6.94 -23.54 0.47
C VAL A 342 5.74 -24.47 0.57
N ARG A 343 4.56 -23.96 0.18
CA ARG A 343 3.34 -24.75 0.08
C ARG A 343 2.84 -24.78 -1.36
N PRO A 344 3.03 -25.89 -2.08
CA PRO A 344 2.44 -26.08 -3.40
C PRO A 344 0.91 -26.08 -3.32
N ASN A 345 0.26 -25.47 -4.30
CA ASN A 345 -1.18 -25.51 -4.50
C ASN A 345 -1.48 -26.36 -5.73
N VAL A 346 -1.71 -27.64 -5.49
CA VAL A 346 -2.03 -28.63 -6.52
C VAL A 346 -3.51 -28.98 -6.43
N ALA A 347 -4.23 -28.89 -7.55
CA ALA A 347 -5.62 -29.30 -7.64
C ALA A 347 -5.76 -30.81 -7.42
N SER A 348 -6.96 -31.29 -7.09
CA SER A 348 -7.25 -32.74 -7.01
C SER A 348 -6.96 -33.49 -8.31
N THR A 349 -6.97 -32.79 -9.45
CA THR A 349 -6.62 -33.33 -10.77
C THR A 349 -5.11 -33.43 -11.03
N GLY A 350 -4.25 -33.17 -10.03
CA GLY A 350 -2.79 -33.13 -10.19
C GLY A 350 -2.24 -31.84 -10.83
N ARG A 351 -3.12 -30.94 -11.31
CA ARG A 351 -2.70 -29.70 -11.97
C ARG A 351 -2.14 -28.69 -10.97
N MET A 352 -0.91 -28.24 -11.18
CA MET A 352 -0.28 -27.19 -10.37
C MET A 352 -0.91 -25.81 -10.64
N ASN A 353 -1.35 -25.12 -9.57
CA ASN A 353 -1.90 -23.76 -9.62
C ASN A 353 -0.90 -22.70 -9.17
N GLY A 354 0.12 -23.10 -8.39
CA GLY A 354 1.20 -22.23 -7.95
C GLY A 354 1.60 -22.47 -6.50
N PHE A 355 2.41 -21.56 -5.94
CA PHE A 355 2.95 -21.71 -4.60
C PHE A 355 2.43 -20.64 -3.64
N SER A 356 2.37 -20.99 -2.37
CA SER A 356 2.35 -20.06 -1.25
C SER A 356 3.68 -20.15 -0.50
N PHE A 357 4.28 -19.01 -0.21
CA PHE A 357 5.57 -18.91 0.47
C PHE A 357 5.39 -18.21 1.82
N ALA A 358 6.08 -18.68 2.85
CA ALA A 358 6.14 -18.02 4.15
C ALA A 358 7.57 -18.04 4.67
N MET A 359 7.95 -17.02 5.44
CA MET A 359 9.14 -17.13 6.27
C MET A 359 8.86 -18.15 7.38
N GLN A 360 9.87 -18.94 7.76
CA GLN A 360 9.77 -19.85 8.92
C GLN A 360 9.41 -19.07 10.19
N GLU A 361 9.99 -17.88 10.35
CA GLU A 361 9.60 -16.93 11.39
C GLU A 361 8.27 -16.24 10.99
N GLY A 362 7.26 -16.32 11.86
CA GLY A 362 5.96 -15.65 11.67
C GLY A 362 4.92 -16.41 10.84
N LYS A 363 5.30 -17.38 10.01
CA LYS A 363 4.40 -18.30 9.26
C LYS A 363 3.26 -17.62 8.47
N ILE A 364 3.48 -16.40 7.97
CA ILE A 364 2.49 -15.69 7.14
C ILE A 364 2.69 -16.07 5.66
N PHE A 365 1.69 -16.77 5.09
CA PHE A 365 1.75 -17.23 3.70
C PHE A 365 1.33 -16.17 2.68
N PHE A 366 2.21 -15.94 1.70
CA PHE A 366 1.99 -15.13 0.51
C PHE A 366 1.86 -16.04 -0.71
N SER A 367 0.71 -15.99 -1.39
CA SER A 367 0.61 -16.63 -2.71
C SER A 367 1.45 -15.87 -3.74
N GLY A 368 1.86 -16.55 -4.80
CA GLY A 368 2.57 -15.91 -5.92
C GLY A 368 1.90 -14.62 -6.42
N ALA A 369 0.57 -14.59 -6.51
CA ALA A 369 -0.18 -13.40 -6.90
C ALA A 369 -0.12 -12.23 -5.89
N LYS A 370 0.15 -12.49 -4.60
CA LYS A 370 0.42 -11.47 -3.59
C LYS A 370 1.86 -10.94 -3.67
N LEU A 371 2.79 -11.74 -4.19
CA LEU A 371 4.18 -11.34 -4.40
C LEU A 371 4.38 -10.58 -5.72
N GLY A 372 3.63 -10.87 -6.78
CA GLY A 372 3.76 -10.18 -8.07
C GLY A 372 3.44 -11.06 -9.27
N LYS A 373 3.42 -10.49 -10.48
CA LYS A 373 3.19 -11.28 -11.71
C LYS A 373 4.30 -12.32 -11.93
N LYS A 374 5.56 -11.98 -11.64
CA LYS A 374 6.73 -12.87 -11.81
C LYS A 374 6.66 -14.14 -10.96
N TYR A 375 6.01 -14.08 -9.81
CA TYR A 375 5.93 -15.21 -8.87
C TYR A 375 4.67 -16.07 -9.05
N ARG A 376 3.87 -15.83 -10.09
CA ARG A 376 2.73 -16.69 -10.41
C ARG A 376 3.21 -17.94 -11.12
N TRP A 377 2.47 -19.04 -10.99
CA TRP A 377 2.84 -20.32 -11.60
C TRP A 377 3.16 -20.22 -13.08
N LYS A 378 2.37 -19.46 -13.84
CA LYS A 378 2.59 -19.27 -15.29
C LYS A 378 3.99 -18.73 -15.61
N ALA A 379 4.55 -17.87 -14.77
CA ALA A 379 5.92 -17.35 -14.95
C ALA A 379 6.95 -18.28 -14.30
N LEU A 380 6.70 -18.79 -13.09
CA LEU A 380 7.64 -19.68 -12.40
C LEU A 380 7.92 -20.97 -13.18
N LYS A 381 6.93 -21.54 -13.87
CA LYS A 381 7.12 -22.76 -14.66
C LYS A 381 8.06 -22.57 -15.86
N GLU A 382 8.27 -21.33 -16.31
CA GLU A 382 9.18 -21.00 -17.43
C GLU A 382 10.61 -20.85 -16.91
N GLU A 383 10.76 -20.50 -15.62
CA GLU A 383 12.05 -20.31 -14.95
C GLU A 383 12.56 -21.57 -14.24
N ILE A 384 11.71 -22.60 -14.09
CA ILE A 384 12.03 -23.87 -13.43
C ILE A 384 11.95 -24.97 -14.47
N ASN A 385 12.95 -25.86 -14.53
CA ASN A 385 12.84 -27.11 -15.26
C ASN A 385 11.81 -28.00 -14.56
N TYR A 386 10.56 -27.87 -14.99
CA TYR A 386 9.40 -28.55 -14.43
C TYR A 386 8.82 -29.55 -15.42
N ASP A 387 8.60 -30.76 -14.94
CA ASP A 387 7.85 -31.79 -15.62
C ASP A 387 6.76 -32.32 -14.67
N GLN A 388 5.52 -32.38 -15.15
CA GLN A 388 4.38 -32.72 -14.28
C GLN A 388 4.47 -34.14 -13.73
N ASP A 389 4.86 -35.10 -14.56
CA ASP A 389 4.87 -36.51 -14.17
C ASP A 389 6.03 -36.77 -13.21
N ARG A 390 7.22 -36.22 -13.53
CA ARG A 390 8.43 -36.33 -12.69
C ARG A 390 8.28 -35.64 -11.33
N ASP A 391 7.73 -34.43 -11.29
CA ASP A 391 7.80 -33.58 -10.11
C ASP A 391 6.56 -33.67 -9.20
N SER A 392 5.49 -34.34 -9.66
CA SER A 392 4.23 -34.49 -8.91
C SER A 392 4.41 -35.07 -7.50
N ALA A 393 5.24 -36.11 -7.36
CA ALA A 393 5.52 -36.77 -6.09
C ALA A 393 6.18 -35.82 -5.08
N ILE A 394 7.23 -35.11 -5.52
CA ILE A 394 7.97 -34.15 -4.68
C ILE A 394 7.07 -32.99 -4.24
N LEU A 395 6.19 -32.52 -5.14
CA LEU A 395 5.22 -31.47 -4.81
C LEU A 395 4.16 -31.93 -3.81
N SER A 396 3.71 -33.19 -3.87
CA SER A 396 2.80 -33.76 -2.87
C SER A 396 3.48 -33.87 -1.50
N THR A 397 4.70 -34.41 -1.45
CA THR A 397 5.47 -34.51 -0.20
C THR A 397 5.73 -33.13 0.42
N ALA A 398 6.12 -32.13 -0.39
CA ALA A 398 6.35 -30.77 0.09
C ALA A 398 5.06 -30.11 0.61
N ARG A 399 3.90 -30.43 0.01
CA ARG A 399 2.59 -29.97 0.49
C ARG A 399 2.27 -30.56 1.86
N ASP A 400 2.45 -31.86 2.04
CA ASP A 400 2.13 -32.56 3.29
C ASP A 400 3.03 -32.10 4.44
N GLN A 401 4.32 -31.89 4.16
CA GLN A 401 5.29 -31.31 5.11
C GLN A 401 4.91 -29.87 5.52
N ALA A 402 4.39 -29.06 4.59
CA ALA A 402 3.94 -27.71 4.88
C ALA A 402 2.61 -27.65 5.65
N GLN A 403 1.79 -28.71 5.59
CA GLN A 403 0.52 -28.82 6.33
C GLN A 403 0.74 -29.31 7.77
N THR A 404 1.56 -30.35 7.96
CA THR A 404 1.88 -30.92 9.29
C THR A 404 2.57 -29.92 10.24
N GLY A 405 3.37 -28.99 9.71
CA GLY A 405 3.97 -27.89 10.51
C GLY A 405 2.99 -26.80 10.97
N ALA A 406 1.74 -26.81 10.50
CA ALA A 406 0.67 -25.91 10.95
C ALA A 406 -0.19 -26.53 12.06
N ASP A 407 -0.43 -27.85 12.02
CA ASP A 407 -1.27 -28.57 12.99
C ASP A 407 -0.61 -28.74 14.36
N GLN A 408 0.73 -28.89 14.44
CA GLN A 408 1.45 -28.99 15.72
C GLN A 408 1.39 -27.71 16.57
N THR A 409 1.12 -26.54 15.97
CA THR A 409 0.93 -25.28 16.69
C THR A 409 -0.45 -25.17 17.34
N ASN A 410 -1.44 -25.94 16.89
CA ASN A 410 -2.81 -25.89 17.42
C ASN A 410 -3.04 -26.85 18.59
N GLN A 411 -2.13 -27.83 18.81
CA GLN A 411 -2.18 -28.76 19.95
C GLN A 411 -1.38 -28.27 21.17
N ARG A 412 -0.47 -27.29 21.02
CA ARG A 412 0.27 -26.70 22.16
C ARG A 412 -0.48 -25.57 22.88
N SER A 413 -1.65 -25.16 22.39
CA SER A 413 -2.54 -24.18 23.05
C SER A 413 -3.70 -24.82 23.82
N SER A 414 -3.77 -26.15 23.91
CA SER A 414 -4.85 -26.89 24.59
C SER A 414 -4.35 -27.69 25.81
N GLY A 415 -3.29 -27.22 26.48
CA GLY A 415 -2.67 -27.96 27.58
C GLY A 415 -2.04 -27.08 28.65
N VAL A 416 -2.79 -26.14 29.22
CA VAL A 416 -2.54 -25.64 30.58
C VAL A 416 -3.90 -25.49 31.26
N SER A 417 -4.27 -26.49 32.07
CA SER A 417 -5.27 -26.35 33.13
C SER A 417 -4.67 -25.48 34.24
N GLY A 418 -5.45 -24.54 34.76
CA GLY A 418 -5.06 -23.70 35.88
C GLY A 418 -6.12 -22.64 36.21
N ASP A 419 -7.09 -23.05 37.02
CA ASP A 419 -7.75 -22.27 38.08
C ASP A 419 -8.51 -20.97 37.75
N ASN A 420 -9.83 -21.18 37.61
CA ASN A 420 -10.90 -20.50 38.33
C ASN A 420 -10.51 -19.31 39.23
N CYS A 421 -10.94 -18.09 38.85
CA CYS A 421 -11.41 -17.13 39.84
C CYS A 421 -12.45 -16.18 39.24
N LYS A 422 -13.62 -16.21 39.86
CA LYS A 422 -14.78 -15.33 39.70
C LYS A 422 -14.36 -13.87 39.81
N ASN A 423 -15.06 -12.99 39.08
CA ASN A 423 -15.62 -11.79 39.69
C ASN A 423 -16.86 -11.32 38.92
N GLN A 424 -17.97 -11.40 39.64
CA GLN A 424 -19.24 -10.74 39.38
C GLN A 424 -19.05 -9.23 39.38
N ILE A 425 -19.72 -8.52 38.47
CA ILE A 425 -20.39 -7.27 38.81
C ILE A 425 -21.79 -7.35 38.18
N ASP A 426 -22.77 -7.29 39.08
CA ASP A 426 -24.21 -7.35 38.85
C ASP A 426 -24.80 -6.04 38.29
N GLY A 427 -26.03 -6.16 37.78
CA GLY A 427 -27.00 -5.06 37.56
C GLY A 427 -27.15 -4.68 36.07
N ASP A 428 -28.29 -4.74 35.40
CA ASP A 428 -29.66 -4.88 35.88
C ASP A 428 -30.64 -5.38 34.81
N ARG A 429 -31.73 -5.89 35.35
CA ARG A 429 -32.89 -6.62 34.82
C ARG A 429 -33.81 -5.81 33.90
N ALA A 430 -34.28 -6.43 32.81
CA ALA A 430 -35.71 -6.44 32.42
C ALA A 430 -35.98 -7.48 31.32
N LYS A 431 -36.61 -8.60 31.72
CA LYS A 431 -37.29 -9.54 30.81
C LYS A 431 -38.75 -9.09 30.67
N SER A 432 -39.29 -9.05 29.46
CA SER A 432 -40.71 -9.28 29.23
C SER A 432 -40.86 -10.52 28.35
N LYS A 433 -41.39 -11.59 28.95
CA LYS A 433 -41.94 -12.75 28.26
C LYS A 433 -43.33 -12.39 27.74
N THR A 434 -43.65 -12.88 26.55
CA THR A 434 -45.01 -13.31 26.22
C THR A 434 -44.90 -14.63 25.48
N GLU A 435 -45.48 -15.66 26.10
CA GLU A 435 -45.64 -17.02 25.59
C GLU A 435 -46.85 -17.08 24.66
N GLY A 436 -46.89 -18.09 23.77
CA GLY A 436 -48.16 -18.60 23.27
C GLY A 436 -48.15 -19.34 21.93
N ARG A 437 -47.92 -20.66 22.00
CA ARG A 437 -48.55 -21.73 21.16
C ARG A 437 -48.29 -21.74 19.65
N SER A 438 -48.34 -22.86 18.91
CA SER A 438 -48.16 -24.29 19.09
C SER A 438 -48.45 -24.92 17.72
N ASN A 439 -47.68 -25.95 17.33
CA ASN A 439 -48.02 -27.03 16.38
C ASN A 439 -48.13 -26.74 14.87
N GLY A 440 -47.47 -27.59 14.08
CA GLY A 440 -47.70 -27.69 12.64
C GLY A 440 -46.62 -28.46 11.89
N CYS A 441 -46.59 -29.78 12.05
CA CYS A 441 -45.83 -30.73 11.22
C CYS A 441 -46.31 -30.67 9.75
N GLY A 442 -45.39 -30.66 8.78
CA GLY A 442 -45.72 -30.72 7.35
C GLY A 442 -44.51 -31.11 6.50
N LYS A 443 -44.46 -32.37 6.10
CA LYS A 443 -43.46 -32.96 5.21
C LYS A 443 -43.67 -32.54 3.75
N ASN A 444 -42.55 -32.59 3.01
CA ASN A 444 -42.37 -32.86 1.57
C ASN A 444 -42.98 -31.87 0.55
N ILE A 445 -42.17 -31.47 -0.45
CA ILE A 445 -42.15 -32.08 -1.80
C ILE A 445 -41.18 -31.25 -2.69
N ARG A 446 -40.30 -31.97 -3.38
CA ARG A 446 -39.57 -31.49 -4.56
C ARG A 446 -40.54 -31.36 -5.74
N THR A 447 -40.45 -30.29 -6.52
CA THR A 447 -40.58 -30.38 -7.99
C THR A 447 -39.84 -29.23 -8.67
N ARG A 448 -39.24 -29.57 -9.81
CA ARG A 448 -38.53 -28.71 -10.75
C ARG A 448 -39.50 -27.79 -11.52
N ALA A 449 -39.00 -26.65 -11.94
CA ALA A 449 -39.00 -26.21 -13.34
C ALA A 449 -37.69 -25.47 -13.59
#